data_AF-A0A848XMR3-F1
#
_entry.id   AF-A0A848XMR3-F1
#
_cell.length_a   1.000
_cell.length_b   1.000
_cell.length_c   1.000
_cell.angle_alpha   90.00
_cell.angle_beta   90.00
_cell.angle_gamma   90.00
#
_symmetry.space_group_name_H-M   'P 1'
#
loop_
_entity.id
_entity.type
_entity.pdbx_description
1 polymer ?
#
loop_
_entity_poly.entity_id
_entity_poly.type
_entity_poly.pdbx_seq_one_letter_code
_entity_poly.pdbx_strand_id
1 'polypeptide(L)'
;MWSICDHCARWNLVPSEDRGAQVGRLERIARDRGKLLSATENVALLEVPGGELVRIGRAHLAEAAWWRYGKELQSRRNNYERPGKRIAGYAFGAVALITDGLGLADLSLGIGWGDSPLADILRYRHFGWAAWYGRKDCPFCGSTLRALRYDVSWWTFLLPSEDNRVRLGVPCPRCDPWTPEKVFQLEADEAESVLRRILAYQHITGASEDMVKDAAREIEGAGSAAEFRARVADQRMTLWRLGRERSIALEIAVNEAVEARLLSLEASAFEFVWRREEALARIIDEELTPPRFLDRAKSYLPPQR
;
A
#
# COMPACT_ATOMS: atom_id res chain seq x y z
N MET A 1 -25.22 -1.50 -3.41
CA MET A 1 -26.07 -1.42 -2.20
C MET A 1 -26.06 -2.81 -1.57
N TRP A 2 -25.70 -2.86 -0.30
CA TRP A 2 -25.61 -4.09 0.47
C TRP A 2 -26.60 -4.02 1.62
N SER A 3 -27.27 -5.12 1.91
CA SER A 3 -27.98 -5.29 3.18
C SER A 3 -27.13 -6.15 4.11
N ILE A 4 -27.04 -5.73 5.37
CA ILE A 4 -26.34 -6.47 6.42
C ILE A 4 -27.41 -6.97 7.38
N CYS A 5 -27.48 -8.28 7.61
CA CYS A 5 -28.40 -8.84 8.60
C CYS A 5 -27.88 -8.55 10.01
N ASP A 6 -28.73 -7.99 10.87
CA ASP A 6 -28.42 -7.71 12.28
C ASP A 6 -28.13 -8.98 13.09
N HIS A 7 -28.78 -10.10 12.76
CA HIS A 7 -28.66 -11.35 13.50
C HIS A 7 -27.41 -12.16 13.15
N CYS A 8 -27.08 -12.26 11.86
CA CYS A 8 -25.97 -13.12 11.40
C CYS A 8 -24.79 -12.36 10.79
N ALA A 9 -24.86 -11.02 10.69
CA ALA A 9 -23.84 -10.14 10.12
C ALA A 9 -23.39 -10.51 8.69
N ARG A 10 -24.21 -11.28 7.95
CA ARG A 10 -23.94 -11.60 6.54
C ARG A 10 -24.36 -10.46 5.62
N TRP A 11 -23.60 -10.30 4.54
CA TRP A 11 -23.75 -9.23 3.56
C TRP A 11 -24.42 -9.80 2.32
N ASN A 12 -25.57 -9.24 1.95
CA ASN A 12 -26.29 -9.62 0.73
C ASN A 12 -26.30 -8.46 -0.26
N LEU A 13 -25.96 -8.79 -1.51
CA LEU A 13 -25.96 -7.86 -2.62
C LEU A 13 -27.41 -7.68 -3.10
N VAL A 14 -27.89 -6.44 -3.17
CA VAL A 14 -29.24 -6.21 -3.70
C VAL A 14 -29.24 -6.40 -5.22
N PRO A 15 -30.23 -7.14 -5.79
CA PRO A 15 -30.38 -7.34 -7.22
C PRO A 15 -30.26 -6.03 -8.03
N SER A 16 -29.69 -6.12 -9.23
CA SER A 16 -29.34 -4.95 -10.05
C SER A 16 -30.57 -4.15 -10.49
N GLU A 17 -31.68 -4.83 -10.79
CA GLU A 17 -32.94 -4.25 -11.30
C GLU A 17 -33.56 -3.25 -10.31
N ASP A 18 -33.56 -3.57 -9.02
CA ASP A 18 -34.15 -2.72 -7.97
C ASP A 18 -33.18 -1.67 -7.42
N ARG A 19 -31.89 -1.78 -7.71
CA ARG A 19 -30.83 -1.03 -7.01
C ARG A 19 -30.99 0.48 -7.16
N GLY A 20 -31.30 0.97 -8.36
CA GLY A 20 -31.38 2.41 -8.63
C GLY A 20 -32.48 3.11 -7.84
N ALA A 21 -33.70 2.53 -7.86
CA ALA A 21 -34.85 3.08 -7.14
C ALA A 21 -34.64 3.06 -5.62
N GLN A 22 -34.03 2.00 -5.09
CA GLN A 22 -33.77 1.85 -3.66
C GLN A 22 -32.69 2.83 -3.16
N VAL A 23 -31.61 3.03 -3.92
CA VAL A 23 -30.57 4.01 -3.56
C VAL A 23 -31.17 5.42 -3.48
N GLY A 24 -31.97 5.84 -4.45
CA GLY A 24 -32.61 7.15 -4.42
C GLY A 24 -33.62 7.33 -3.27
N ARG A 25 -34.24 6.24 -2.80
CA ARG A 25 -35.11 6.25 -1.63
C ARG A 25 -34.32 6.35 -0.32
N LEU A 26 -33.25 5.56 -0.19
CA LEU A 26 -32.37 5.60 0.97
C LEU A 26 -31.66 6.95 1.11
N GLU A 27 -31.22 7.57 0.02
CA GLU A 27 -30.64 8.92 0.03
C GLU A 27 -31.64 9.98 0.54
N ARG A 28 -32.92 9.88 0.15
CA ARG A 28 -33.96 10.76 0.69
C ARG A 28 -34.20 10.52 2.18
N ILE A 29 -34.28 9.26 2.61
CA ILE A 29 -34.45 8.92 4.03
C ILE A 29 -33.25 9.41 4.86
N ALA A 30 -32.03 9.21 4.36
CA ALA A 30 -30.81 9.69 4.98
C ALA A 30 -30.80 11.22 5.15
N ARG A 31 -31.26 11.95 4.12
CA ARG A 31 -31.33 13.41 4.14
C ARG A 31 -32.41 13.95 5.06
N ASP A 32 -33.61 13.38 4.99
CA ASP A 32 -34.80 13.95 5.63
C ASP A 32 -34.98 13.46 7.08
N ARG A 33 -34.50 12.25 7.40
CA ARG A 33 -34.75 11.56 8.66
C ARG A 33 -33.52 10.86 9.25
N GLY A 34 -32.37 10.96 8.62
CA GLY A 34 -31.13 10.36 9.11
C GLY A 34 -30.53 11.15 10.26
N LYS A 35 -30.21 10.47 11.35
CA LYS A 35 -29.42 11.02 12.45
C LYS A 35 -27.99 10.47 12.35
N LEU A 36 -27.02 11.35 12.25
CA LEU A 36 -25.61 10.95 12.17
C LEU A 36 -25.15 10.39 13.52
N LEU A 37 -24.68 9.15 13.53
CA LEU A 37 -24.10 8.50 14.71
C LEU A 37 -22.59 8.65 14.75
N SER A 38 -21.93 8.37 13.63
CA SER A 38 -20.49 8.48 13.47
C SER A 38 -20.17 8.79 12.02
N ALA A 39 -19.16 9.61 11.79
CA ALA A 39 -18.65 9.92 10.47
C ALA A 39 -17.13 9.97 10.47
N THR A 40 -16.53 9.41 9.44
CA THR A 40 -15.25 9.83 8.90
C THR A 40 -15.50 10.83 7.77
N GLU A 41 -14.47 11.20 7.00
CA GLU A 41 -14.65 12.10 5.86
C GLU A 41 -15.58 11.50 4.79
N ASN A 42 -15.57 10.18 4.57
CA ASN A 42 -16.32 9.55 3.47
C ASN A 42 -17.18 8.34 3.86
N VAL A 43 -17.11 7.89 5.12
CA VAL A 43 -18.03 6.88 5.66
C VAL A 43 -18.86 7.51 6.75
N ALA A 44 -20.18 7.45 6.60
CA ALA A 44 -21.12 7.90 7.61
C ALA A 44 -22.02 6.75 8.04
N LEU A 45 -22.11 6.53 9.35
CA LEU A 45 -23.12 5.69 9.97
C LEU A 45 -24.29 6.58 10.41
N LEU A 46 -25.45 6.33 9.82
CA LEU A 46 -26.68 7.06 10.06
C LEU A 46 -27.71 6.13 10.70
N GLU A 47 -28.33 6.58 11.78
CA GLU A 47 -29.57 5.98 12.28
C GLU A 47 -30.72 6.49 11.42
N VAL A 48 -31.50 5.58 10.84
CA VAL A 48 -32.67 5.91 10.01
C VAL A 48 -33.90 5.14 10.49
N PRO A 49 -35.13 5.60 10.19
CA PRO A 49 -36.33 4.84 10.52
C PRO A 49 -36.29 3.45 9.86
N GLY A 50 -36.20 2.40 10.68
CA GLY A 50 -36.14 1.01 10.23
C GLY A 50 -34.73 0.38 10.21
N GLY A 51 -33.69 1.07 10.69
CA GLY A 51 -32.37 0.47 10.90
C GLY A 51 -31.20 1.45 10.82
N GLU A 52 -30.01 0.92 10.58
CA GLU A 52 -28.79 1.70 10.36
C GLU A 52 -28.44 1.75 8.87
N LEU A 53 -27.95 2.89 8.41
CA LEU A 53 -27.48 3.11 7.05
C LEU A 53 -26.00 3.50 7.07
N VAL A 54 -25.17 2.68 6.44
CA VAL A 54 -23.77 3.02 6.17
C VAL A 54 -23.68 3.65 4.79
N ARG A 55 -23.38 4.94 4.75
CA ARG A 55 -23.10 5.67 3.51
C ARG A 55 -21.60 5.63 3.24
N ILE A 56 -21.23 5.15 2.07
CA ILE A 56 -19.84 5.07 1.60
C ILE A 56 -19.72 6.00 0.39
N GLY A 57 -18.98 7.09 0.55
CA GLY A 57 -18.58 8.02 -0.52
C GLY A 57 -17.30 7.57 -1.24
N ARG A 58 -16.69 8.49 -1.99
CA ARG A 58 -15.30 8.28 -2.47
C ARG A 58 -14.38 8.45 -1.27
N ALA A 59 -13.72 7.39 -0.81
CA ALA A 59 -12.69 7.54 0.20
C ALA A 59 -11.57 8.44 -0.34
N HIS A 60 -11.36 9.58 0.31
CA HIS A 60 -10.16 10.37 0.13
C HIS A 60 -8.94 9.53 0.54
N LEU A 61 -7.80 9.80 -0.09
CA LEU A 61 -6.58 9.02 0.08
C LEU A 61 -6.12 8.99 1.53
N ALA A 62 -6.34 10.05 2.32
CA ALA A 62 -6.03 10.07 3.76
C ALA A 62 -6.79 9.00 4.55
N GLU A 63 -8.08 8.85 4.29
CA GLU A 63 -8.91 7.85 4.94
C GLU A 63 -8.56 6.43 4.47
N ALA A 64 -8.37 6.24 3.16
CA ALA A 64 -7.98 4.95 2.59
C ALA A 64 -6.58 4.51 3.04
N ALA A 65 -5.61 5.43 3.04
CA ALA A 65 -4.25 5.18 3.49
C ALA A 65 -4.20 4.90 5.00
N TRP A 66 -5.06 5.54 5.81
CA TRP A 66 -5.17 5.21 7.23
C TRP A 66 -5.64 3.77 7.45
N TRP A 67 -6.65 3.31 6.72
CA TRP A 67 -7.15 1.94 6.83
C TRP A 67 -6.14 0.90 6.37
N ARG A 68 -5.47 1.16 5.24
CA ARG A 68 -4.50 0.22 4.63
C ARG A 68 -3.15 0.22 5.33
N TYR A 69 -2.58 1.40 5.53
CA TYR A 69 -1.18 1.58 5.94
C TYR A 69 -1.05 2.14 7.36
N GLY A 70 -2.04 2.93 7.80
CA GLY A 70 -2.04 3.58 9.12
C GLY A 70 -1.95 2.60 10.28
N LYS A 71 -2.75 1.52 10.26
CA LYS A 71 -2.69 0.47 11.30
C LYS A 71 -1.32 -0.19 11.39
N GLU A 72 -0.66 -0.44 10.26
CA GLU A 72 0.66 -1.08 10.25
C GLU A 72 1.74 -0.12 10.77
N LEU A 73 1.77 1.12 10.27
CA LEU A 73 2.72 2.14 10.70
C LEU A 73 2.56 2.49 12.19
N GLN A 74 1.33 2.58 12.69
CA GLN A 74 1.04 2.79 14.10
C GLN A 74 1.38 1.56 14.94
N SER A 75 1.13 0.34 14.44
CA SER A 75 1.55 -0.91 15.10
C SER A 75 3.07 -0.99 15.23
N ARG A 76 3.83 -0.64 14.18
CA ARG A 76 5.30 -0.53 14.21
C ARG A 76 5.75 0.47 15.29
N ARG A 77 5.11 1.64 15.36
CA ARG A 77 5.39 2.68 16.36
C ARG A 77 5.12 2.22 17.78
N ASN A 78 3.92 1.70 18.04
CA ASN A 78 3.52 1.20 19.35
C ASN A 78 4.41 0.05 19.80
N ASN A 79 4.82 -0.84 18.88
CA ASN A 79 5.74 -1.94 19.19
C ASN A 79 7.16 -1.46 19.48
N TYR A 80 7.59 -0.36 18.88
CA TYR A 80 8.89 0.25 19.11
C TYR A 80 8.95 1.06 20.42
N GLU A 81 7.88 1.77 20.78
CA GLU A 81 7.78 2.58 21.99
C GLU A 81 7.50 1.78 23.27
N ARG A 82 7.09 0.51 23.16
CA ARG A 82 6.81 -0.35 24.32
C ARG A 82 8.04 -0.51 25.24
N PRO A 83 7.94 -0.14 26.53
CA PRO A 83 9.06 -0.15 27.47
C PRO A 83 9.78 -1.51 27.59
N GLY A 84 9.05 -2.62 27.48
CA GLY A 84 9.56 -3.99 27.65
C GLY A 84 10.51 -4.49 26.55
N LYS A 85 10.63 -3.83 25.39
CA LYS A 85 11.56 -4.23 24.31
C LYS A 85 12.89 -3.48 24.30
N ARG A 86 13.06 -2.45 25.12
CA ARG A 86 14.38 -1.83 25.37
C ARG A 86 15.38 -2.85 25.92
N ILE A 87 14.90 -3.79 26.74
CA ILE A 87 15.72 -4.84 27.39
C ILE A 87 16.34 -5.82 26.37
N ALA A 88 15.63 -6.14 25.27
CA ALA A 88 16.15 -7.04 24.23
C ALA A 88 17.24 -6.38 23.35
N GLY A 89 17.19 -5.06 23.17
CA GLY A 89 18.25 -4.31 22.48
C GLY A 89 19.57 -4.29 23.26
N TYR A 90 19.50 -4.18 24.59
CA TYR A 90 20.68 -4.20 25.47
C TYR A 90 21.32 -5.60 25.59
N ALA A 91 20.52 -6.68 25.58
CA ALA A 91 21.05 -8.04 25.66
C ALA A 91 21.93 -8.42 24.46
N PHE A 92 21.61 -7.93 23.25
CA PHE A 92 22.43 -8.12 22.05
C PHE A 92 23.61 -7.13 21.97
N GLY A 93 23.42 -5.88 22.39
CA GLY A 93 24.49 -4.89 22.47
C GLY A 93 25.63 -5.33 23.38
N ALA A 94 25.32 -6.00 24.49
CA ALA A 94 26.32 -6.57 25.40
C ALA A 94 27.15 -7.69 24.74
N VAL A 95 26.53 -8.58 23.94
CA VAL A 95 27.24 -9.67 23.25
C VAL A 95 28.14 -9.14 22.13
N ALA A 96 27.70 -8.10 21.41
CA ALA A 96 28.50 -7.43 20.37
C ALA A 96 29.72 -6.69 20.94
N LEU A 97 29.55 -5.98 22.07
CA LEU A 97 30.65 -5.30 22.77
C LEU A 97 31.71 -6.30 23.29
N ILE A 98 31.26 -7.45 23.79
CA ILE A 98 32.15 -8.53 24.24
C ILE A 98 32.92 -9.14 23.05
N THR A 99 32.30 -9.26 21.87
CA THR A 99 32.97 -9.84 20.69
C THR A 99 33.94 -8.86 20.03
N ASP A 100 33.64 -7.56 20.04
CA ASP A 100 34.56 -6.49 19.57
C ASP A 100 35.76 -6.35 20.52
N GLY A 101 35.53 -6.40 21.84
CA GLY A 101 36.59 -6.39 22.85
C GLY A 101 37.50 -7.64 22.86
N LEU A 102 37.06 -8.74 22.25
CA LEU A 102 37.81 -10.00 22.14
C LEU A 102 38.47 -10.20 20.76
N GLY A 103 38.34 -9.23 19.83
CA GLY A 103 38.96 -9.33 18.50
C GLY A 103 38.38 -10.41 17.59
N LEU A 104 37.13 -10.85 17.83
CA LEU A 104 36.44 -11.87 17.04
C LEU A 104 35.57 -11.28 15.91
N ALA A 105 35.67 -9.97 15.67
CA ALA A 105 34.86 -9.22 14.71
C ALA A 105 35.38 -9.33 13.26
N ASP A 106 35.49 -10.54 12.71
CA ASP A 106 35.49 -10.72 11.24
C ASP A 106 34.05 -10.86 10.68
N LEU A 107 33.06 -10.82 11.58
CA LEU A 107 31.67 -10.56 11.20
C LEU A 107 31.53 -9.05 10.97
N SER A 108 31.68 -8.61 9.72
CA SER A 108 31.42 -7.24 9.27
C SER A 108 29.93 -6.84 9.44
N LEU A 109 29.49 -6.74 10.69
CA LEU A 109 28.22 -6.16 11.08
C LEU A 109 28.37 -4.65 10.90
N GLY A 110 27.99 -4.13 9.72
CA GLY A 110 27.94 -2.71 9.40
C GLY A 110 26.87 -1.95 10.20
N ILE A 111 26.87 -2.09 11.52
CA ILE A 111 25.96 -1.45 12.46
C ILE A 111 26.61 -0.12 12.87
N GLY A 112 26.23 0.96 12.20
CA GLY A 112 26.54 2.31 12.67
C GLY A 112 25.64 2.62 13.86
N TRP A 113 26.15 2.45 15.08
CA TRP A 113 25.40 2.68 16.33
C TRP A 113 25.04 4.17 16.47
N GLY A 114 23.87 4.55 15.97
CA GLY A 114 23.26 5.85 16.25
C GLY A 114 22.37 5.83 17.51
N ASP A 115 21.64 6.93 17.74
CA ASP A 115 20.84 7.21 18.96
C ASP A 115 19.74 6.19 19.33
N SER A 116 19.54 5.12 18.55
CA SER A 116 18.62 4.02 18.91
C SER A 116 19.13 2.62 18.49
N PRO A 117 19.86 1.92 19.37
CA PRO A 117 20.37 0.57 19.10
C PRO A 117 19.27 -0.46 18.79
N LEU A 118 18.03 -0.25 19.26
CA LEU A 118 16.91 -1.15 18.97
C LEU A 118 16.46 -1.08 17.50
N ALA A 119 16.45 0.12 16.90
CA ALA A 119 16.04 0.29 15.51
C ALA A 119 17.00 -0.41 14.55
N ASP A 120 18.30 -0.33 14.82
CA ASP A 120 19.34 -0.92 13.97
C ASP A 120 19.33 -2.45 14.02
N ILE A 121 19.05 -3.04 15.19
CA ILE A 121 18.84 -4.49 15.32
C ILE A 121 17.61 -4.95 14.52
N LEU A 122 16.48 -4.24 14.65
CA LEU A 122 15.26 -4.58 13.91
C LEU A 122 15.47 -4.49 12.40
N ARG A 123 16.16 -3.44 11.96
CA ARG A 123 16.58 -3.23 10.57
C ARG A 123 17.40 -4.39 10.03
N TYR A 124 18.48 -4.74 10.72
CA TYR A 124 19.34 -5.84 10.31
C TYR A 124 18.56 -7.17 10.24
N ARG A 125 17.70 -7.46 11.23
CA ARG A 125 16.93 -8.71 11.29
C ARG A 125 15.88 -8.84 10.18
N HIS A 126 15.19 -7.74 9.82
CA HIS A 126 14.17 -7.78 8.77
C HIS A 126 14.75 -7.66 7.37
N PHE A 127 15.80 -6.88 7.20
CA PHE A 127 16.24 -6.45 5.88
C PHE A 127 17.63 -6.94 5.49
N GLY A 128 18.45 -7.36 6.45
CA GLY A 128 19.87 -7.64 6.23
C GLY A 128 20.69 -6.36 6.05
N TRP A 129 21.79 -6.45 5.30
CA TRP A 129 22.78 -5.36 5.17
C TRP A 129 22.62 -4.51 3.89
N ALA A 130 21.87 -4.98 2.89
CA ALA A 130 21.66 -4.27 1.63
C ALA A 130 20.20 -4.27 1.14
N ALA A 131 19.81 -3.17 0.51
CA ALA A 131 18.52 -2.95 -0.11
C ALA A 131 18.42 -3.61 -1.50
N TRP A 132 19.55 -3.85 -2.15
CA TRP A 132 19.62 -4.41 -3.49
C TRP A 132 20.90 -5.22 -3.70
N TYR A 133 20.81 -6.25 -4.54
CA TYR A 133 21.94 -7.04 -5.02
C TYR A 133 21.81 -7.21 -6.53
N GLY A 134 22.93 -7.16 -7.24
CA GLY A 134 22.93 -7.40 -8.68
C GLY A 134 24.23 -6.96 -9.33
N ARG A 135 24.15 -6.60 -10.60
CA ARG A 135 25.27 -6.06 -11.37
C ARG A 135 24.76 -4.95 -12.27
N LYS A 136 25.13 -3.71 -11.96
CA LYS A 136 24.84 -2.53 -12.79
C LYS A 136 26.10 -1.72 -12.97
N ASP A 137 26.45 -1.44 -14.22
CA ASP A 137 27.65 -0.66 -14.52
C ASP A 137 27.33 0.82 -14.60
N CYS A 138 28.24 1.64 -14.08
CA CYS A 138 28.13 3.09 -14.14
C CYS A 138 28.36 3.53 -15.59
N PRO A 139 27.42 4.27 -16.21
CA PRO A 139 27.58 4.69 -17.60
C PRO A 139 28.71 5.71 -17.81
N PHE A 140 29.27 6.28 -16.72
CA PHE A 140 30.31 7.31 -16.79
C PHE A 140 31.72 6.78 -16.54
N CYS A 141 31.91 5.89 -15.55
CA CYS A 141 33.25 5.41 -15.17
C CYS A 141 33.43 3.89 -15.27
N GLY A 142 32.38 3.15 -15.67
CA GLY A 142 32.44 1.70 -15.82
C GLY A 142 32.58 0.92 -14.51
N SER A 143 32.49 1.55 -13.34
CA SER A 143 32.44 0.82 -12.07
C SER A 143 31.16 0.02 -11.96
N THR A 144 31.19 -1.13 -11.30
CA THR A 144 30.02 -1.97 -11.10
C THR A 144 29.42 -1.79 -9.70
N LEU A 145 28.14 -1.42 -9.62
CA LEU A 145 27.33 -1.56 -8.42
C LEU A 145 26.94 -3.03 -8.25
N ARG A 146 27.43 -3.65 -7.18
CA ARG A 146 27.10 -5.05 -6.83
C ARG A 146 26.03 -5.18 -5.76
N ALA A 147 25.99 -4.21 -4.86
CA ALA A 147 24.99 -4.13 -3.80
C ALA A 147 24.74 -2.67 -3.44
N LEU A 148 23.49 -2.34 -3.13
CA LEU A 148 23.11 -1.04 -2.56
C LEU A 148 22.90 -1.23 -1.06
N ARG A 149 23.82 -0.73 -0.24
CA ARG A 149 23.72 -0.80 1.21
C ARG A 149 22.72 0.22 1.75
N TYR A 150 22.16 -0.05 2.93
CA TYR A 150 21.19 0.84 3.57
C TYR A 150 21.77 2.13 4.13
N ASP A 151 23.05 2.16 4.46
CA ASP A 151 23.75 3.35 4.94
C ASP A 151 23.89 4.41 3.84
N VAL A 152 24.09 3.99 2.59
CA VAL A 152 24.19 4.89 1.43
C VAL A 152 22.87 5.09 0.67
N SER A 153 21.83 4.30 0.99
CA SER A 153 20.55 4.38 0.27
C SER A 153 19.83 5.72 0.44
N TRP A 154 20.19 6.50 1.47
CA TRP A 154 19.69 7.85 1.73
C TRP A 154 20.03 8.86 0.62
N TRP A 155 21.05 8.57 -0.18
CA TRP A 155 21.46 9.36 -1.34
C TRP A 155 20.69 9.02 -2.62
N THR A 156 19.86 7.98 -2.59
CA THR A 156 19.03 7.62 -3.75
C THR A 156 17.91 8.64 -3.94
N PHE A 157 17.47 8.79 -5.18
CA PHE A 157 16.36 9.68 -5.55
C PHE A 157 15.59 9.11 -6.74
N LEU A 158 14.36 9.58 -6.91
CA LEU A 158 13.55 9.19 -8.06
C LEU A 158 14.00 9.93 -9.31
N LEU A 159 14.00 9.24 -10.44
CA LEU A 159 14.21 9.81 -11.76
C LEU A 159 12.86 9.92 -12.49
N PRO A 160 12.65 10.98 -13.30
CA PRO A 160 11.46 11.09 -14.14
C PRO A 160 11.29 9.88 -15.07
N SER A 161 10.04 9.51 -15.29
CA SER A 161 9.66 8.32 -16.06
C SER A 161 8.37 8.60 -16.84
N GLU A 162 8.38 8.32 -18.14
CA GLU A 162 7.23 8.56 -19.03
C GLU A 162 6.07 7.60 -18.73
N ASP A 163 6.38 6.36 -18.35
CA ASP A 163 5.39 5.29 -18.13
C ASP A 163 4.82 5.26 -16.70
N ASN A 164 5.05 6.31 -15.88
CA ASN A 164 4.71 6.35 -14.45
C ASN A 164 5.29 5.16 -13.64
N ARG A 165 6.31 4.50 -14.18
CA ARG A 165 7.08 3.44 -13.51
C ARG A 165 8.21 4.05 -12.70
N VAL A 166 8.54 3.42 -11.58
CA VAL A 166 9.63 3.90 -10.72
C VAL A 166 10.97 3.75 -11.45
N ARG A 167 11.75 4.82 -11.43
CA ARG A 167 13.17 4.82 -11.81
C ARG A 167 13.95 5.43 -10.66
N LEU A 168 15.07 4.82 -10.30
CA LEU A 168 15.92 5.29 -9.21
C LEU A 168 17.32 5.65 -9.71
N GLY A 169 17.78 6.82 -9.28
CA GLY A 169 19.18 7.22 -9.37
C GLY A 169 19.90 6.84 -8.08
N VAL A 170 20.99 6.08 -8.21
CA VAL A 170 21.94 5.81 -7.12
C VAL A 170 23.25 6.52 -7.45
N PRO A 171 23.66 7.56 -6.70
CA PRO A 171 24.94 8.25 -6.95
C PRO A 171 26.13 7.30 -6.99
N CYS A 172 27.03 7.51 -7.95
CA CYS A 172 28.21 6.68 -8.10
C CYS A 172 29.32 7.14 -7.15
N PRO A 173 29.68 6.36 -6.11
CA PRO A 173 30.67 6.79 -5.13
C PRO A 173 32.09 6.89 -5.71
N ARG A 174 32.34 6.32 -6.90
CA ARG A 174 33.67 6.31 -7.52
C ARG A 174 33.96 7.58 -8.31
N CYS A 175 33.03 8.00 -9.17
CA CYS A 175 33.26 9.12 -10.08
C CYS A 175 32.44 10.37 -9.76
N ASP A 176 31.48 10.23 -8.84
CA ASP A 176 30.66 11.35 -8.36
C ASP A 176 30.23 11.16 -6.89
N PRO A 177 31.20 11.16 -5.96
CA PRO A 177 30.91 10.91 -4.54
C PRO A 177 30.12 12.03 -3.85
N TRP A 178 30.15 13.24 -4.41
CA TRP A 178 29.65 14.45 -3.74
C TRP A 178 28.53 15.16 -4.49
N THR A 179 28.41 14.95 -5.81
CA THR A 179 27.25 15.46 -6.57
C THR A 179 26.35 14.28 -6.99
N PRO A 180 25.02 14.46 -7.02
CA PRO A 180 24.11 13.40 -7.44
C PRO A 180 23.85 13.45 -8.95
N GLU A 181 24.86 13.76 -9.78
CA GLU A 181 24.68 13.90 -11.23
C GLU A 181 24.94 12.58 -11.97
N LYS A 182 26.03 11.88 -11.62
CA LYS A 182 26.42 10.62 -12.24
C LYS A 182 25.90 9.45 -11.42
N VAL A 183 24.80 8.87 -11.88
CA VAL A 183 24.09 7.82 -11.16
C VAL A 183 24.10 6.47 -11.88
N PHE A 184 24.03 5.40 -11.11
CA PHE A 184 23.49 4.13 -11.58
C PHE A 184 21.97 4.27 -11.69
N GLN A 185 21.40 3.72 -12.76
CA GLN A 185 19.96 3.73 -13.00
C GLN A 185 19.39 2.34 -12.73
N LEU A 186 18.47 2.26 -11.77
CA LEU A 186 17.60 1.11 -11.57
C LEU A 186 16.24 1.46 -12.16
N GLU A 187 15.60 0.50 -12.82
CA GLU A 187 14.35 0.74 -13.56
C GLU A 187 13.26 -0.30 -13.25
N ALA A 188 12.01 0.07 -13.54
CA ALA A 188 10.84 -0.79 -13.47
C ALA A 188 10.69 -1.50 -12.11
N ASP A 189 10.43 -2.80 -12.11
CA ASP A 189 10.10 -3.58 -10.92
C ASP A 189 11.28 -3.69 -9.94
N GLU A 190 12.52 -3.67 -10.47
CA GLU A 190 13.75 -3.65 -9.66
C GLU A 190 13.81 -2.35 -8.85
N ALA A 191 13.60 -1.21 -9.51
CA ALA A 191 13.58 0.10 -8.85
C ALA A 191 12.45 0.21 -7.82
N GLU A 192 11.25 -0.26 -8.16
CA GLU A 192 10.07 -0.23 -7.29
C GLU A 192 10.29 -1.07 -6.04
N SER A 193 10.79 -2.30 -6.19
CA SER A 193 11.13 -3.19 -5.07
C SER A 193 12.20 -2.57 -4.16
N VAL A 194 13.26 -2.00 -4.74
CA VAL A 194 14.33 -1.35 -3.98
C VAL A 194 13.82 -0.13 -3.22
N LEU A 195 13.04 0.73 -3.87
CA LEU A 195 12.46 1.92 -3.23
C LEU A 195 11.59 1.54 -2.03
N ARG A 196 10.66 0.59 -2.21
CA ARG A 196 9.78 0.10 -1.13
C ARG A 196 10.59 -0.45 0.03
N ARG A 197 11.65 -1.20 -0.26
CA ARG A 197 12.53 -1.80 0.75
C ARG A 197 13.34 -0.75 1.51
N ILE A 198 13.79 0.31 0.84
CA ILE A 198 14.50 1.44 1.48
C ILE A 198 13.55 2.22 2.39
N LEU A 199 12.34 2.56 1.91
CA LEU A 199 11.36 3.30 2.70
C LEU A 199 10.90 2.52 3.93
N ALA A 200 10.62 1.22 3.77
CA ALA A 200 10.28 0.35 4.90
C ALA A 200 11.43 0.24 5.93
N TYR A 201 12.69 0.23 5.48
CA TYR A 201 13.87 0.26 6.37
C TYR A 201 13.98 1.58 7.14
N GLN A 202 13.75 2.71 6.45
CA GLN A 202 13.79 4.04 7.06
C GLN A 202 12.66 4.21 8.08
N HIS A 203 11.45 3.75 7.75
CA HIS A 203 10.25 3.86 8.57
C HIS A 203 9.98 2.60 9.43
N ILE A 204 11.02 1.83 9.77
CA ILE A 204 10.93 0.66 10.66
C ILE A 204 10.30 1.00 12.02
N THR A 205 10.48 2.24 12.48
CA THR A 205 9.94 2.78 13.73
C THR A 205 8.48 3.20 13.63
N GLY A 206 7.88 3.10 12.44
CA GLY A 206 6.51 3.51 12.18
C GLY A 206 6.30 5.03 12.13
N ALA A 207 5.04 5.42 12.10
CA ALA A 207 4.56 6.79 12.04
C ALA A 207 3.38 6.98 13.00
N SER A 208 3.19 8.20 13.50
CA SER A 208 1.98 8.56 14.25
C SER A 208 0.78 8.69 13.30
N GLU A 209 -0.42 8.67 13.85
CA GLU A 209 -1.65 8.87 13.08
C GLU A 209 -1.68 10.21 12.35
N ASP A 210 -1.33 11.29 13.05
CA ASP A 210 -1.29 12.63 12.46
C ASP A 210 -0.31 12.70 11.30
N MET A 211 0.87 12.07 11.44
CA MET A 211 1.88 12.04 10.38
C MET A 211 1.40 11.25 9.14
N VAL A 212 0.62 10.19 9.31
CA VAL A 212 0.02 9.45 8.19
C VAL A 212 -1.05 10.30 7.50
N LYS A 213 -1.86 11.03 8.28
CA LYS A 213 -2.88 11.94 7.75
C LYS A 213 -2.24 13.10 6.96
N ASP A 214 -1.21 13.73 7.51
CA ASP A 214 -0.51 14.85 6.87
C ASP A 214 0.18 14.39 5.57
N ALA A 215 0.88 13.25 5.61
CA ALA A 215 1.47 12.63 4.42
C ALA A 215 0.43 12.34 3.33
N ALA A 216 -0.76 11.86 3.70
CA ALA A 216 -1.80 11.58 2.73
C ALA A 216 -2.44 12.85 2.16
N ARG A 217 -2.63 13.91 2.98
CA ARG A 217 -3.06 15.23 2.49
C ARG A 217 -2.05 15.81 1.50
N GLU A 218 -0.76 15.56 1.68
CA GLU A 218 0.27 16.01 0.74
C GLU A 218 0.12 15.34 -0.64
N ILE A 219 -0.19 14.04 -0.66
CA ILE A 219 -0.46 13.29 -1.90
C ILE A 219 -1.74 13.80 -2.57
N GLU A 220 -2.80 14.06 -1.81
CA GLU A 220 -4.05 14.62 -2.34
C GLU A 220 -3.86 16.03 -2.90
N GLY A 221 -3.07 16.86 -2.22
CA GLY A 221 -2.67 18.18 -2.71
C GLY A 221 -1.81 18.09 -3.98
N ALA A 222 -1.26 16.93 -4.31
CA ALA A 222 -0.62 16.66 -5.59
C ALA A 222 -1.58 16.19 -6.69
N GLY A 223 -2.83 15.83 -6.34
CA GLY A 223 -3.87 15.32 -7.24
C GLY A 223 -4.00 13.80 -7.17
N SER A 224 -2.88 13.09 -7.14
CA SER A 224 -2.85 11.61 -7.06
C SER A 224 -1.49 11.09 -6.56
N ALA A 225 -1.45 9.81 -6.15
CA ALA A 225 -0.20 9.13 -5.81
C ALA A 225 0.80 9.10 -6.99
N ALA A 226 0.30 9.02 -8.22
CA ALA A 226 1.12 9.09 -9.44
C ALA A 226 1.74 10.48 -9.61
N GLU A 227 0.94 11.55 -9.53
CA GLU A 227 1.40 12.93 -9.66
C GLU A 227 2.33 13.34 -8.52
N PHE A 228 2.08 12.87 -7.30
CA PHE A 228 3.00 13.07 -6.18
C PHE A 228 4.38 12.46 -6.46
N ARG A 229 4.44 11.21 -6.93
CA ARG A 229 5.72 10.56 -7.29
C ARG A 229 6.41 11.28 -8.44
N ALA A 230 5.67 11.70 -9.47
CA ALA A 230 6.22 12.49 -10.57
C ALA A 230 6.83 13.80 -10.07
N ARG A 231 6.12 14.53 -9.20
CA ARG A 231 6.61 15.76 -8.57
C ARG A 231 7.89 15.52 -7.76
N VAL A 232 7.96 14.44 -6.98
CA VAL A 232 9.16 14.07 -6.22
C VAL A 232 10.32 13.72 -7.16
N ALA A 233 10.05 13.03 -8.26
CA ALA A 233 11.05 12.68 -9.28
C ALA A 233 11.58 13.92 -10.02
N ASP A 234 10.72 14.88 -10.33
CA ASP A 234 11.10 16.14 -11.00
C ASP A 234 12.03 17.00 -10.13
N GLN A 235 11.81 16.99 -8.81
CA GLN A 235 12.67 17.71 -7.87
C GLN A 235 14.05 17.08 -7.71
N ARG A 236 14.24 15.81 -8.11
CA ARG A 236 15.49 15.03 -7.98
C ARG A 236 16.09 15.12 -6.57
N MET A 237 15.23 15.18 -5.55
CA MET A 237 15.67 15.25 -4.16
C MET A 237 16.04 13.87 -3.66
N THR A 238 17.19 13.79 -2.97
CA THR A 238 17.58 12.56 -2.27
C THR A 238 16.57 12.23 -1.18
N LEU A 239 16.40 10.94 -0.88
CA LEU A 239 15.52 10.48 0.20
C LEU A 239 15.88 11.14 1.54
N TRP A 240 17.15 11.46 1.77
CA TRP A 240 17.59 12.25 2.91
C TRP A 240 16.99 13.66 2.95
N ARG A 241 17.01 14.40 1.81
CA ARG A 241 16.49 15.77 1.73
C ARG A 241 14.97 15.84 1.71
N LEU A 242 14.31 14.75 1.31
CA LEU A 242 12.86 14.69 1.19
C LEU A 242 12.18 14.99 2.54
N GLY A 243 12.82 14.62 3.66
CA GLY A 243 12.25 14.77 4.99
C GLY A 243 11.26 13.66 5.33
N ARG A 244 10.97 13.48 6.62
CA ARG A 244 10.24 12.31 7.13
C ARG A 244 8.78 12.24 6.65
N GLU A 245 8.08 13.37 6.62
CA GLU A 245 6.67 13.41 6.21
C GLU A 245 6.50 13.03 4.74
N ARG A 246 7.24 13.70 3.85
CA ARG A 246 7.27 13.40 2.42
C ARG A 246 7.81 12.00 2.10
N SER A 247 8.76 11.48 2.88
CA SER A 247 9.21 10.10 2.69
C SER A 247 8.13 9.08 3.06
N ILE A 248 7.33 9.35 4.09
CA ILE A 248 6.14 8.53 4.43
C ILE A 248 5.08 8.66 3.33
N ALA A 249 4.83 9.88 2.84
CA ALA A 249 3.95 10.11 1.69
C ALA A 249 4.41 9.31 0.47
N LEU A 250 5.73 9.28 0.22
CA LEU A 250 6.31 8.47 -0.85
C LEU A 250 6.13 6.96 -0.61
N GLU A 251 6.26 6.46 0.63
CA GLU A 251 5.98 5.04 0.95
C GLU A 251 4.53 4.69 0.63
N ILE A 252 3.58 5.52 1.08
CA ILE A 252 2.15 5.35 0.81
C ILE A 252 1.90 5.37 -0.71
N ALA A 253 2.41 6.38 -1.42
CA ALA A 253 2.18 6.55 -2.84
C ALA A 253 2.76 5.40 -3.70
N VAL A 254 3.93 4.86 -3.32
CA VAL A 254 4.53 3.72 -4.01
C VAL A 254 3.73 2.45 -3.75
N ASN A 255 3.32 2.19 -2.50
CA ASN A 255 2.51 1.01 -2.17
C ASN A 255 1.13 1.04 -2.83
N GLU A 256 0.45 2.19 -2.84
CA GLU A 256 -0.86 2.35 -3.48
C GLU A 256 -0.77 2.08 -4.99
N ALA A 257 0.31 2.51 -5.65
CA ALA A 257 0.51 2.24 -7.08
C ALA A 257 0.70 0.75 -7.39
N VAL A 258 1.42 0.02 -6.53
CA VAL A 258 1.57 -1.44 -6.67
C VAL A 258 0.23 -2.14 -6.45
N GLU A 259 -0.47 -1.77 -5.39
CA GLU A 259 -1.77 -2.34 -5.03
C GLU A 259 -2.80 -2.09 -6.16
N ALA A 260 -2.88 -0.86 -6.67
CA ALA A 260 -3.76 -0.54 -7.79
C ALA A 260 -3.45 -1.37 -9.05
N ARG A 261 -2.17 -1.61 -9.35
CA ARG A 261 -1.76 -2.47 -10.47
C ARG A 261 -2.18 -3.92 -10.26
N LEU A 262 -1.98 -4.47 -9.05
CA LEU A 262 -2.39 -5.83 -8.71
C LEU A 262 -3.91 -6.01 -8.78
N LEU A 263 -4.66 -5.08 -8.18
CA LEU A 263 -6.12 -5.08 -8.22
C LEU A 263 -6.67 -4.97 -9.64
N SER A 264 -6.00 -4.19 -10.51
CA SER A 264 -6.38 -4.09 -11.93
C SER A 264 -6.19 -5.41 -12.67
N LEU A 265 -5.10 -6.14 -12.39
CA LEU A 265 -4.87 -7.47 -12.95
C LEU A 265 -5.91 -8.49 -12.46
N GLU A 266 -6.21 -8.48 -11.16
CA GLU A 266 -7.24 -9.34 -10.57
C GLU A 266 -8.63 -9.05 -11.14
N ALA A 267 -9.01 -7.78 -11.26
CA ALA A 267 -10.28 -7.37 -11.85
C ALA A 267 -10.41 -7.84 -13.30
N SER A 268 -9.34 -7.73 -14.09
CA SER A 268 -9.31 -8.20 -15.47
C SER A 268 -9.48 -9.72 -15.55
N ALA A 269 -8.87 -10.47 -14.63
CA ALA A 269 -9.04 -11.92 -14.54
C ALA A 269 -10.48 -12.31 -14.16
N PHE A 270 -11.11 -11.60 -13.22
CA PHE A 270 -12.51 -11.83 -12.86
C PHE A 270 -13.46 -11.49 -14.00
N GLU A 271 -13.23 -10.40 -14.72
CA GLU A 271 -14.05 -10.03 -15.87
C GLU A 271 -13.99 -11.11 -16.96
N PHE A 272 -12.81 -11.67 -17.21
CA PHE A 272 -12.66 -12.77 -18.16
C PHE A 272 -13.48 -14.00 -17.75
N VAL A 273 -13.39 -14.41 -16.48
CA VAL A 273 -14.16 -15.55 -15.95
C VAL A 273 -15.66 -15.26 -16.02
N TRP A 274 -16.10 -14.08 -15.59
CA TRP A 274 -17.50 -13.69 -15.65
C TRP A 274 -18.06 -13.73 -17.07
N ARG A 275 -17.34 -13.18 -18.06
CA ARG A 275 -17.75 -13.23 -19.47
C ARG A 275 -17.87 -14.67 -19.99
N ARG A 276 -16.99 -15.57 -19.54
CA ARG A 276 -17.05 -16.98 -19.89
C ARG A 276 -18.29 -17.66 -19.29
N GLU A 277 -18.60 -17.40 -18.04
CA GLU A 277 -19.79 -17.94 -17.37
C GLU A 277 -21.08 -17.40 -18.01
N GLU A 278 -21.13 -16.10 -18.36
CA GLU A 278 -22.24 -15.51 -19.12
C GLU A 278 -22.43 -16.19 -20.50
N ALA A 279 -21.34 -16.49 -21.20
CA ALA A 279 -21.41 -17.21 -22.46
C ALA A 279 -21.94 -18.65 -22.27
N LEU A 280 -21.52 -19.34 -21.20
CA LEU A 280 -22.02 -20.67 -20.86
C LEU A 280 -23.51 -20.64 -20.48
N ALA A 281 -23.93 -19.68 -19.66
CA ALA A 281 -25.33 -19.48 -19.30
C ALA A 281 -26.20 -19.24 -20.53
N ARG A 282 -25.73 -18.40 -21.47
CA ARG A 282 -26.42 -18.17 -22.74
C ARG A 282 -26.57 -19.46 -23.58
N ILE A 283 -25.53 -20.27 -23.68
CA ILE A 283 -25.61 -21.57 -24.37
C ILE A 283 -26.63 -22.49 -23.67
N ILE A 284 -26.65 -22.52 -22.34
CA ILE A 284 -27.62 -23.33 -21.59
C ILE A 284 -29.06 -22.86 -21.86
N ASP A 285 -29.28 -21.54 -21.85
CA ASP A 285 -30.60 -20.94 -22.08
C ASP A 285 -31.08 -21.12 -23.53
N GLU A 286 -30.18 -21.03 -24.52
CA GLU A 286 -30.52 -21.08 -25.95
C GLU A 286 -30.53 -22.53 -26.52
N GLU A 287 -29.59 -23.39 -26.14
CA GLU A 287 -29.41 -24.72 -26.75
C GLU A 287 -29.92 -25.87 -25.88
N LEU A 288 -29.75 -25.80 -24.56
CA LEU A 288 -29.99 -26.92 -23.64
C LEU A 288 -31.33 -26.83 -22.90
N THR A 289 -32.05 -25.73 -23.04
CA THR A 289 -33.39 -25.53 -22.49
C THR A 289 -34.43 -25.48 -23.61
N PRO A 290 -34.74 -26.61 -24.27
CA PRO A 290 -35.71 -26.61 -25.36
C PRO A 290 -37.08 -26.08 -24.85
N PRO A 291 -37.80 -25.25 -25.62
CA PRO A 291 -39.05 -24.62 -25.20
C PRO A 291 -40.08 -25.63 -24.66
N ARG A 292 -40.10 -26.83 -25.24
CA ARG A 292 -40.97 -27.94 -24.83
C ARG A 292 -40.74 -28.42 -23.39
N PHE A 293 -39.53 -28.29 -22.85
CA PHE A 293 -39.23 -28.67 -21.48
C PHE A 293 -39.76 -27.63 -20.49
N LEU A 294 -39.62 -26.33 -20.78
CA LEU A 294 -40.17 -25.25 -19.97
C LEU A 294 -41.71 -25.27 -19.96
N ASP A 295 -42.34 -25.54 -21.11
CA ASP A 295 -43.80 -25.66 -21.20
C ASP A 295 -44.33 -26.89 -20.43
N ARG A 296 -43.60 -28.02 -20.46
CA ARG A 296 -43.91 -29.18 -19.62
C ARG A 296 -43.74 -28.88 -18.14
N ALA A 297 -42.64 -28.26 -17.74
CA ALA A 297 -42.38 -27.91 -16.34
C ALA A 297 -43.46 -26.97 -15.77
N LYS A 298 -43.92 -26.00 -16.56
CA LYS A 298 -45.05 -25.12 -16.22
C LYS A 298 -46.36 -25.89 -16.00
N SER A 299 -46.59 -26.98 -16.72
CA SER A 299 -47.80 -27.83 -16.54
C SER A 299 -47.81 -28.62 -15.23
N TYR A 300 -46.67 -28.78 -14.55
CA TYR A 300 -46.56 -29.45 -13.25
C TYR A 300 -46.58 -28.51 -12.05
N LEU A 301 -46.55 -27.19 -12.27
CA LEU A 301 -46.67 -26.20 -11.19
C LEU A 301 -48.15 -26.07 -10.79
N PRO A 302 -48.51 -26.29 -9.51
CA PRO A 302 -49.87 -26.08 -9.05
C PRO A 302 -50.26 -24.60 -9.28
N PRO A 303 -51.51 -24.32 -9.68
CA PRO A 303 -51.96 -22.95 -9.89
C PRO A 303 -51.74 -22.15 -8.61
N GLN A 304 -51.01 -21.05 -8.72
CA GLN A 304 -50.81 -20.12 -7.61
C GLN A 304 -52.18 -19.57 -7.20
N ARG A 305 -52.58 -19.85 -5.96
CA ARG A 305 -53.77 -19.27 -5.31
C ARG A 305 -53.45 -17.89 -4.77
#